data_AF-A0A7C3UP21-F1
#
_entry.id   AF-A0A7C3UP21-F1
#
_cell.length_a   1.000
_cell.length_b   1.000
_cell.length_c   1.000
_cell.angle_alpha   90.00
_cell.angle_beta   90.00
_cell.angle_gamma   90.00
#
_symmetry.space_group_name_H-M   'P 1'
#
loop_
_entity.id
_entity.type
_entity.pdbx_description
1 polymer ?
#
loop_
_entity_poly.entity_id
_entity_poly.type
_entity_poly.pdbx_seq_one_letter_code
_entity_poly.pdbx_strand_id
1 'polypeptide(L)'
;MKASVILTFIILLILSNISYGVQRFPPPEFETGHELPITTTPTPRSDLLEYIDVVVLFLALSLSSYMALKKRSRRGLFILGIFSLAYFGFYRKGCVCPIGAIQNVSLGLFNSSYIIPLTVIAFFILPLAFTLLFGRTFCASVCPLGAIQDIFVIRPIKVPTWLESSLGLLPYLYLGAGVLFSATESAFIICEYDPFVSFFRRSGRLSILILGACFLIIGMFVGRPYCRFLCPYSVLLRIMSLVSKWHVSITPSECIKCRLCEDSCPFGAIRKPTQQKPENKALGKRAFILAILAMPLLIAIGTYLGVKSGPALSHINPKVRLAERIWLEDNNLVSDTTDASIAFRGSGKAKEELYSEVVRINRRFNIGSGIFGGFIGLTINAKMIQLLIRRRRSDYEADRSQCISCGRCFAYCPVVKDQGLNGE
;
A
#
# COMPACT_ATOMS: atom_id res chain seq x y z
N MET A 1 -41.69 2.00 -19.05
CA MET A 1 -40.31 2.44 -19.41
C MET A 1 -39.20 1.97 -18.45
N LYS A 2 -39.40 1.88 -17.12
CA LYS A 2 -38.32 1.49 -16.18
C LYS A 2 -38.01 -0.03 -16.14
N ALA A 3 -38.99 -0.89 -16.36
CA ALA A 3 -38.79 -2.35 -16.32
C ALA A 3 -38.03 -2.89 -17.56
N SER A 4 -38.32 -2.37 -18.76
CA SER A 4 -37.60 -2.79 -19.98
C SER A 4 -36.12 -2.44 -19.94
N VAL A 5 -35.74 -1.25 -19.44
CA VAL A 5 -34.32 -0.84 -19.38
C VAL A 5 -33.52 -1.74 -18.43
N ILE A 6 -34.12 -2.14 -17.29
CA ILE A 6 -33.49 -3.08 -16.35
C ILE A 6 -33.35 -4.46 -16.98
N LEU A 7 -34.37 -4.93 -17.70
CA LEU A 7 -34.33 -6.21 -18.39
C LEU A 7 -33.30 -6.21 -19.53
N THR A 8 -33.20 -5.13 -20.31
CA THR A 8 -32.18 -4.99 -21.36
C THR A 8 -30.77 -4.94 -20.77
N PHE A 9 -30.59 -4.29 -19.61
CA PHE A 9 -29.28 -4.26 -18.92
C PHE A 9 -28.90 -5.63 -18.34
N ILE A 10 -29.86 -6.39 -17.83
CA ILE A 10 -29.65 -7.78 -17.37
C ILE A 10 -29.33 -8.70 -18.55
N ILE A 11 -30.02 -8.55 -19.69
CA ILE A 11 -29.75 -9.32 -20.91
C ILE A 11 -28.36 -8.98 -21.49
N LEU A 12 -27.95 -7.71 -21.47
CA LEU A 12 -26.59 -7.27 -21.85
C LEU A 12 -25.50 -7.81 -20.91
N LEU A 13 -25.79 -7.96 -19.61
CA LEU A 13 -24.90 -8.59 -18.63
C LEU A 13 -24.81 -10.12 -18.78
N ILE A 14 -25.86 -10.77 -19.30
CA ILE A 14 -25.85 -12.22 -19.58
C ILE A 14 -25.14 -12.52 -20.91
N LEU A 15 -25.15 -11.57 -21.85
CA LEU A 15 -24.51 -11.69 -23.18
C LEU A 15 -23.01 -11.36 -23.21
N SER A 16 -22.39 -10.97 -22.10
CA SER A 16 -20.93 -10.92 -22.00
C SER A 16 -20.39 -12.35 -21.97
N ASN A 17 -20.03 -12.83 -23.16
CA ASN A 17 -19.44 -14.14 -23.40
C ASN A 17 -18.32 -14.45 -22.39
N ILE A 18 -18.44 -15.62 -21.77
CA ILE A 18 -17.37 -16.30 -21.04
C ILE A 18 -16.31 -16.65 -22.09
N SER A 19 -15.25 -15.83 -22.16
CA SER A 19 -14.10 -16.15 -22.99
C SER A 19 -13.19 -17.10 -22.21
N TYR A 20 -13.33 -18.39 -22.45
CA TYR A 20 -12.29 -19.33 -22.05
C TYR A 20 -11.02 -19.02 -22.83
N GLY A 21 -9.92 -18.75 -22.14
CA GLY A 21 -8.60 -18.68 -22.76
C GLY A 21 -8.24 -20.04 -23.34
N VAL A 22 -8.59 -20.27 -24.60
CA VAL A 22 -8.15 -21.44 -25.36
C VAL A 22 -6.72 -21.20 -25.81
N GLN A 23 -5.82 -22.11 -25.43
CA GLN A 23 -4.43 -22.11 -25.90
C GLN A 23 -4.43 -22.42 -27.40
N ARG A 24 -4.46 -21.36 -28.23
CA ARG A 24 -4.59 -21.45 -29.70
C ARG A 24 -3.34 -21.95 -30.41
N PHE A 25 -2.20 -22.00 -29.74
CA PHE A 25 -0.94 -22.43 -30.32
C PHE A 25 -0.35 -23.58 -29.50
N PRO A 26 -0.06 -24.74 -30.10
CA PRO A 26 0.74 -25.77 -29.46
C PRO A 26 2.12 -25.19 -29.15
N PRO A 27 2.72 -25.53 -28.00
CA PRO A 27 4.07 -25.08 -27.69
C PRO A 27 5.06 -25.63 -28.73
N PRO A 28 6.13 -24.89 -29.06
CA PRO A 28 7.15 -25.38 -30.00
C PRO A 28 7.76 -26.68 -29.48
N GLU A 29 7.88 -27.67 -30.36
CA GLU A 29 8.55 -28.94 -30.04
C GLU A 29 10.05 -28.66 -29.95
N PHE A 30 10.64 -28.90 -28.77
CA PHE A 30 12.08 -28.80 -28.59
C PHE A 30 12.72 -30.14 -29.01
N GLU A 31 13.68 -30.11 -29.94
CA GLU A 31 14.39 -31.31 -30.42
C GLU A 31 15.12 -32.08 -29.31
N THR A 32 15.33 -31.46 -28.14
CA THR A 32 16.11 -31.99 -27.02
C THR A 32 15.34 -32.86 -26.03
N GLY A 33 14.15 -33.37 -26.37
CA GLY A 33 13.36 -34.24 -25.47
C GLY A 33 12.94 -33.55 -24.16
N HIS A 34 12.86 -32.22 -24.16
CA HIS A 34 12.47 -31.44 -22.99
C HIS A 34 10.96 -31.57 -22.77
N GLU A 35 10.56 -32.35 -21.77
CA GLU A 35 9.16 -32.36 -21.33
C GLU A 35 8.83 -31.02 -20.67
N LEU A 36 7.86 -30.32 -21.26
CA LEU A 36 7.33 -29.10 -20.68
C LEU A 36 6.79 -29.42 -19.28
N PRO A 37 7.27 -28.72 -18.22
CA PRO A 37 6.71 -28.93 -16.90
C PRO A 37 5.21 -28.60 -16.97
N ILE A 38 4.38 -29.49 -16.42
CA ILE A 38 2.93 -29.25 -16.30
C ILE A 38 2.76 -27.95 -15.52
N THR A 39 2.44 -26.88 -16.23
CA THR A 39 2.21 -25.59 -15.61
C THR A 39 0.92 -25.69 -14.83
N THR A 40 1.04 -25.83 -13.51
CA THR A 40 -0.08 -25.73 -12.58
C THR A 40 -0.51 -24.27 -12.45
N THR A 41 -0.85 -23.62 -13.57
CA THR A 41 -1.53 -22.33 -13.50
C THR A 41 -2.91 -22.60 -12.91
N PRO A 42 -3.20 -22.17 -11.67
CA PRO A 42 -4.53 -22.36 -11.10
C PRO A 42 -5.52 -21.71 -12.06
N THR A 43 -6.63 -22.41 -12.34
CA THR A 43 -7.68 -21.85 -13.19
C THR A 43 -8.11 -20.49 -12.63
N PRO A 44 -8.28 -19.48 -13.50
CA PRO A 44 -8.79 -18.19 -13.06
C PRO A 44 -10.11 -18.43 -12.32
N ARG A 45 -10.27 -17.74 -11.18
CA ARG A 45 -11.52 -17.80 -10.42
C ARG A 45 -12.65 -17.38 -11.36
N SER A 46 -13.80 -18.03 -11.30
CA SER A 46 -14.93 -17.63 -12.15
C SER A 46 -15.25 -16.14 -11.93
N ASP A 47 -15.58 -15.43 -13.01
CA ASP A 47 -15.82 -13.98 -12.95
C ASP A 47 -16.85 -13.60 -11.87
N LEU A 48 -17.88 -14.45 -11.70
CA LEU A 48 -18.88 -14.30 -10.64
C LEU A 48 -18.28 -14.26 -9.23
N LEU A 49 -17.27 -15.09 -8.93
CA LEU A 49 -16.61 -15.09 -7.63
C LEU A 49 -15.83 -13.79 -7.40
N GLU A 50 -15.26 -13.18 -8.45
CA GLU A 50 -14.58 -11.90 -8.31
C GLU A 50 -15.54 -10.76 -7.95
N TYR A 51 -16.72 -10.71 -8.57
CA TYR A 51 -17.75 -9.74 -8.21
C TYR A 51 -18.30 -9.97 -6.81
N ILE A 52 -18.49 -11.24 -6.40
CA ILE A 52 -18.85 -11.59 -5.02
C ILE A 52 -17.79 -11.07 -4.05
N ASP A 53 -16.50 -11.23 -4.35
CA ASP A 53 -15.41 -10.74 -3.50
C ASP A 53 -15.49 -9.21 -3.30
N VAL A 54 -15.86 -8.45 -4.34
CA VAL A 54 -16.08 -6.98 -4.25
C VAL A 54 -17.28 -6.63 -3.38
N VAL A 55 -18.40 -7.36 -3.53
CA VAL A 55 -19.59 -7.16 -2.68
C VAL A 55 -19.26 -7.45 -1.22
N VAL A 56 -18.55 -8.55 -0.94
CA VAL A 56 -18.11 -8.89 0.42
C VAL A 56 -17.18 -7.80 0.98
N LEU A 57 -16.28 -7.25 0.15
CA LEU A 57 -15.43 -6.12 0.56
C LEU A 57 -16.25 -4.89 0.95
N PHE A 58 -17.23 -4.51 0.14
CA PHE A 58 -18.10 -3.37 0.41
C PHE A 58 -18.91 -3.55 1.71
N LEU A 59 -19.49 -4.74 1.91
CA LEU A 59 -20.23 -5.07 3.13
C LEU A 59 -19.32 -5.07 4.37
N ALA A 60 -18.12 -5.64 4.27
CA ALA A 60 -17.14 -5.63 5.36
C ALA A 60 -16.68 -4.22 5.72
N LEU A 61 -16.44 -3.34 4.73
CA LEU A 61 -16.10 -1.93 4.94
C LEU A 61 -17.23 -1.16 5.61
N SER A 62 -18.46 -1.39 5.17
CA SER A 62 -19.67 -0.77 5.75
C SER A 62 -19.85 -1.20 7.21
N LEU A 63 -19.75 -2.50 7.48
CA LEU A 63 -19.86 -3.05 8.83
C LEU A 63 -18.73 -2.57 9.74
N SER A 64 -17.49 -2.52 9.24
CA SER A 64 -16.34 -1.98 9.97
C SER A 64 -16.58 -0.52 10.37
N SER A 65 -17.05 0.30 9.44
CA SER A 65 -17.32 1.73 9.68
C SER A 65 -18.46 1.93 10.68
N TYR A 66 -19.52 1.13 10.57
CA TYR A 66 -20.62 1.12 11.55
C TYR A 66 -20.14 0.72 12.96
N MET A 67 -19.33 -0.34 13.06
CA MET A 67 -18.80 -0.83 14.33
C MET A 67 -17.80 0.13 14.97
N ALA A 68 -16.97 0.81 14.17
CA ALA A 68 -15.98 1.77 14.64
C ALA A 68 -16.60 3.08 15.11
N LEU A 69 -17.54 3.64 14.35
CA LEU A 69 -18.08 4.99 14.60
C LEU A 69 -19.35 4.99 15.44
N LYS A 70 -20.34 4.14 15.10
CA LYS A 70 -21.68 4.17 15.73
C LYS A 70 -21.77 3.22 16.92
N LYS A 71 -21.49 1.93 16.73
CA LYS A 71 -21.59 0.92 17.80
C LYS A 71 -20.42 0.99 18.80
N ARG A 72 -19.28 1.54 18.39
CA ARG A 72 -18.04 1.65 19.18
C ARG A 72 -17.64 0.34 19.87
N SER A 73 -17.67 -0.77 19.14
CA SER A 73 -17.42 -2.11 19.70
C SER A 73 -16.10 -2.71 19.22
N ARG A 74 -15.13 -2.87 20.14
CA ARG A 74 -13.86 -3.55 19.85
C ARG A 74 -14.06 -5.03 19.50
N ARG A 75 -14.95 -5.72 20.21
CA ARG A 75 -15.24 -7.15 19.95
C ARG A 75 -15.75 -7.36 18.53
N GLY A 76 -16.68 -6.50 18.07
CA GLY A 76 -17.18 -6.55 16.70
C GLY A 76 -16.08 -6.36 15.65
N LEU A 77 -15.23 -5.35 15.82
CA LEU A 77 -14.09 -5.10 14.92
C LEU A 77 -13.11 -6.28 14.90
N PHE A 78 -12.86 -6.92 16.05
CA PHE A 78 -11.97 -8.06 16.14
C PHE A 78 -12.54 -9.30 15.42
N ILE A 79 -13.82 -9.62 15.64
CA ILE A 79 -14.51 -10.74 14.96
C ILE A 79 -14.51 -10.52 13.44
N LEU A 80 -14.83 -9.30 13.00
CA LEU A 80 -14.77 -8.95 11.58
C LEU A 80 -13.35 -9.05 11.01
N GLY A 81 -12.33 -8.75 11.83
CA GLY A 81 -10.92 -8.97 11.53
C GLY A 81 -10.59 -10.44 11.26
N ILE A 82 -11.07 -11.35 12.12
CA ILE A 82 -10.90 -12.79 11.95
C ILE A 82 -11.59 -13.28 10.68
N PHE A 83 -12.84 -12.84 10.43
CA PHE A 83 -13.54 -13.15 9.20
C PHE A 83 -12.76 -12.70 7.97
N SER A 84 -12.26 -11.45 7.98
CA SER A 84 -11.50 -10.90 6.85
C SER A 84 -10.17 -11.61 6.65
N LEU A 85 -9.52 -12.07 7.73
CA LEU A 85 -8.32 -12.89 7.68
C LEU A 85 -8.59 -14.25 7.02
N ALA A 86 -9.68 -14.92 7.41
CA ALA A 86 -10.07 -16.20 6.83
C ALA A 86 -10.47 -16.04 5.35
N TYR A 87 -11.29 -15.04 5.02
CA TYR A 87 -11.84 -14.84 3.68
C TYR A 87 -10.83 -14.20 2.72
N PHE A 88 -10.36 -12.97 2.98
CA PHE A 88 -9.44 -12.27 2.08
C PHE A 88 -8.00 -12.78 2.19
N GLY A 89 -7.59 -13.30 3.35
CA GLY A 89 -6.28 -13.91 3.55
C GLY A 89 -6.22 -15.32 2.97
N PHE A 90 -6.78 -16.31 3.67
CA PHE A 90 -6.60 -17.72 3.31
C PHE A 90 -7.46 -18.20 2.14
N TYR A 91 -8.73 -17.83 2.07
CA TYR A 91 -9.64 -18.29 1.01
C TYR A 91 -9.33 -17.65 -0.36
N ARG A 92 -9.08 -16.33 -0.41
CA ARG A 92 -8.59 -15.63 -1.62
C ARG A 92 -7.07 -15.74 -1.84
N LYS A 93 -6.34 -16.31 -0.88
CA LYS A 93 -4.87 -16.38 -0.88
C LYS A 93 -4.19 -14.99 -1.00
N GLY A 94 -4.84 -13.92 -0.53
CA GLY A 94 -4.27 -12.58 -0.47
C GLY A 94 -4.24 -11.77 -1.78
N CYS A 95 -4.71 -12.31 -2.91
CA CYS A 95 -4.78 -11.60 -4.20
C CYS A 95 -6.22 -11.60 -4.75
N VAL A 96 -6.70 -10.54 -5.40
CA VAL A 96 -6.15 -9.19 -5.55
C VAL A 96 -6.28 -8.40 -4.23
N CYS A 97 -5.22 -7.70 -3.82
CA CYS A 97 -5.23 -6.83 -2.64
C CYS A 97 -5.06 -5.35 -3.00
N PRO A 98 -5.56 -4.41 -2.17
CA PRO A 98 -5.42 -2.98 -2.42
C PRO A 98 -3.96 -2.49 -2.46
N ILE A 99 -3.04 -3.21 -1.81
CA ILE A 99 -1.61 -2.88 -1.76
C ILE A 99 -0.95 -3.13 -3.13
N GLY A 100 -1.11 -4.33 -3.69
CA GLY A 100 -0.60 -4.67 -5.02
C GLY A 100 -1.36 -3.95 -6.15
N ALA A 101 -2.62 -3.59 -5.92
CA ALA A 101 -3.42 -2.85 -6.90
C ALA A 101 -2.83 -1.47 -7.21
N ILE A 102 -2.00 -0.86 -6.34
CA ILE A 102 -1.27 0.38 -6.62
C ILE A 102 -0.46 0.25 -7.92
N GLN A 103 0.28 -0.86 -8.08
CA GLN A 103 1.13 -1.04 -9.25
C GLN A 103 0.33 -1.40 -10.50
N ASN A 104 -0.79 -2.10 -10.36
CA ASN A 104 -1.69 -2.39 -11.48
C ASN A 104 -2.34 -1.10 -12.01
N VAL A 105 -2.82 -0.25 -11.10
CA VAL A 105 -3.39 1.06 -11.44
C VAL A 105 -2.31 1.97 -12.04
N SER A 106 -1.11 2.00 -11.45
CA SER A 106 0.03 2.74 -12.01
C SER A 106 0.36 2.29 -13.43
N LEU A 107 0.50 0.97 -13.67
CA LEU A 107 0.77 0.45 -14.99
C LEU A 107 -0.30 0.85 -16.01
N GLY A 108 -1.58 0.72 -15.70
CA GLY A 108 -2.64 1.10 -16.65
C GLY A 108 -2.83 2.61 -16.81
N LEU A 109 -2.32 3.45 -15.90
CA LEU A 109 -2.26 4.89 -16.09
C LEU A 109 -1.16 5.31 -17.07
N PHE A 110 -0.02 4.60 -17.08
CA PHE A 110 1.15 4.93 -17.90
C PHE A 110 1.28 4.10 -19.18
N ASN A 111 0.54 2.99 -19.30
CA ASN A 111 0.50 2.13 -20.48
C ASN A 111 -0.96 1.96 -20.95
N SER A 112 -1.28 2.57 -22.09
CA SER A 112 -2.61 2.52 -22.71
C SER A 112 -3.01 1.13 -23.23
N SER A 113 -2.04 0.24 -23.44
CA SER A 113 -2.28 -1.12 -23.92
C SER A 113 -2.65 -2.09 -22.80
N TYR A 114 -2.47 -1.69 -21.53
CA TYR A 114 -2.78 -2.53 -20.37
C TYR A 114 -4.22 -2.32 -19.91
N ILE A 115 -5.06 -3.35 -20.06
CA ILE A 115 -6.46 -3.32 -19.62
C ILE A 115 -6.55 -3.79 -18.17
N ILE A 116 -7.01 -2.93 -17.28
CA ILE A 116 -7.18 -3.25 -15.85
C ILE A 116 -8.59 -3.82 -15.63
N PRO A 117 -8.74 -5.00 -14.99
CA PRO A 117 -10.05 -5.51 -14.59
C PRO A 117 -10.78 -4.58 -13.62
N LEU A 118 -12.10 -4.43 -13.79
CA LEU A 118 -12.92 -3.58 -12.93
C LEU A 118 -12.84 -3.99 -11.45
N THR A 119 -12.70 -5.29 -11.17
CA THR A 119 -12.56 -5.84 -9.83
C THR A 119 -11.29 -5.32 -9.14
N VAL A 120 -10.16 -5.24 -9.85
CA VAL A 120 -8.90 -4.67 -9.33
C VAL A 120 -9.07 -3.19 -8.96
N ILE A 121 -9.73 -2.41 -9.81
CA ILE A 121 -10.03 -0.99 -9.57
C ILE A 121 -10.94 -0.85 -8.33
N ALA A 122 -11.97 -1.69 -8.21
CA ALA A 122 -12.86 -1.66 -7.05
C ALA A 122 -12.12 -1.98 -5.74
N PHE A 123 -11.24 -2.99 -5.74
CA PHE A 123 -10.39 -3.31 -4.58
C PHE A 123 -9.43 -2.17 -4.21
N PHE A 124 -8.98 -1.37 -5.18
CA PHE A 124 -8.14 -0.20 -4.91
C PHE A 124 -8.92 1.00 -4.37
N ILE A 125 -10.04 1.34 -5.02
CA ILE A 125 -10.81 2.56 -4.77
C ILE A 125 -11.71 2.44 -3.53
N LEU A 126 -12.38 1.31 -3.32
CA LEU A 126 -13.35 1.16 -2.22
C LEU A 126 -12.74 1.49 -0.85
N PRO A 127 -11.57 0.94 -0.44
CA PRO A 127 -11.02 1.29 0.86
C PRO A 127 -10.53 2.74 0.94
N LEU A 128 -10.12 3.37 -0.17
CA LEU A 128 -9.78 4.79 -0.22
C LEU A 128 -11.03 5.66 -0.01
N ALA A 129 -12.12 5.35 -0.71
CA ALA A 129 -13.39 6.06 -0.60
C ALA A 129 -13.97 5.96 0.82
N PHE A 130 -13.96 4.77 1.41
CA PHE A 130 -14.36 4.59 2.81
C PHE A 130 -13.43 5.34 3.77
N THR A 131 -12.13 5.40 3.49
CA THR A 131 -11.19 6.14 4.32
C THR A 131 -11.39 7.65 4.26
N LEU A 132 -11.74 8.15 3.08
CA LEU A 132 -12.11 9.54 2.87
C LEU A 132 -13.38 9.92 3.66
N LEU A 133 -14.33 9.00 3.83
CA LEU A 133 -15.57 9.30 4.55
C LEU A 133 -15.45 9.05 6.06
N PHE A 134 -14.91 7.90 6.47
CA PHE A 134 -15.04 7.35 7.82
C PHE A 134 -13.69 7.20 8.56
N GLY A 135 -12.59 7.65 7.97
CA GLY A 135 -11.24 7.39 8.47
C GLY A 135 -10.79 5.95 8.20
N ARG A 136 -9.66 5.53 8.77
CA ARG A 136 -8.95 4.30 8.39
C ARG A 136 -9.59 2.99 8.89
N THR A 137 -10.89 2.80 8.68
CA THR A 137 -11.69 1.63 9.11
C THR A 137 -11.29 0.36 8.36
N PHE A 138 -10.85 0.45 7.09
CA PHE A 138 -10.30 -0.68 6.34
C PHE A 138 -9.17 -1.39 7.11
N CYS A 139 -8.22 -0.62 7.62
CA CYS A 139 -7.11 -1.15 8.39
C CYS A 139 -7.58 -1.69 9.77
N ALA A 140 -8.71 -1.25 10.31
CA ALA A 140 -9.20 -1.71 11.60
C ALA A 140 -9.53 -3.21 11.59
N SER A 141 -10.32 -3.66 10.61
CA SER A 141 -10.91 -5.00 10.60
C SER A 141 -11.07 -5.66 9.24
N VAL A 142 -10.79 -4.99 8.11
CA VAL A 142 -11.01 -5.56 6.77
C VAL A 142 -9.70 -6.03 6.13
N CYS A 143 -8.59 -5.33 6.40
CA CYS A 143 -7.29 -5.72 5.90
C CYS A 143 -6.79 -7.02 6.58
N PRO A 144 -6.59 -8.13 5.84
CA PRO A 144 -6.14 -9.39 6.43
C PRO A 144 -4.72 -9.29 7.00
N LEU A 145 -3.82 -8.53 6.34
CA LEU A 145 -2.47 -8.24 6.87
C LEU A 145 -2.52 -7.49 8.21
N GLY A 146 -3.49 -6.59 8.34
CA GLY A 146 -3.71 -5.85 9.58
C GLY A 146 -4.26 -6.74 10.69
N ALA A 147 -5.23 -7.60 10.35
CA ALA A 147 -5.87 -8.52 11.28
C ALA A 147 -4.87 -9.51 11.88
N ILE A 148 -4.04 -10.15 11.05
CA ILE A 148 -3.01 -11.08 11.55
C ILE A 148 -2.05 -10.37 12.50
N GLN A 149 -1.56 -9.17 12.16
CA GLN A 149 -0.67 -8.44 13.06
C GLN A 149 -1.36 -8.01 14.37
N ASP A 150 -2.66 -7.71 14.37
CA ASP A 150 -3.40 -7.31 15.58
C ASP A 150 -3.67 -8.49 16.53
N ILE A 151 -3.74 -9.71 16.00
CA ILE A 151 -3.87 -10.95 16.77
C ILE A 151 -2.57 -11.27 17.52
N PHE A 152 -1.41 -11.02 16.89
CA PHE A 152 -0.10 -11.34 17.46
C PHE A 152 0.40 -10.31 18.48
N VAL A 153 -0.26 -9.16 18.67
CA VAL A 153 0.17 -8.16 19.66
C VAL A 153 -0.06 -8.69 21.08
N ILE A 154 1.02 -9.00 21.79
CA ILE A 154 0.98 -9.47 23.18
C ILE A 154 1.32 -8.33 24.14
N ARG A 155 2.49 -7.69 23.96
CA ARG A 155 3.00 -6.63 24.84
C ARG A 155 3.47 -5.43 24.02
N PRO A 156 2.57 -4.49 23.68
CA PRO A 156 2.92 -3.36 22.85
C PRO A 156 3.88 -2.40 23.57
N ILE A 157 5.07 -2.24 23.02
CA ILE A 157 6.09 -1.27 23.42
C ILE A 157 5.90 0.00 22.59
N LYS A 158 5.94 1.16 23.25
CA LYS A 158 5.90 2.47 22.58
C LYS A 158 7.24 2.72 21.88
N VAL A 159 7.20 2.85 20.56
CA VAL A 159 8.36 3.21 19.74
C VAL A 159 8.71 4.69 19.99
N PRO A 160 9.99 5.04 20.22
CA PRO A 160 10.37 6.44 20.43
C PRO A 160 10.09 7.29 19.18
N THR A 161 9.72 8.54 19.39
CA THR A 161 9.22 9.45 18.33
C THR A 161 10.23 9.72 17.21
N TRP A 162 11.52 9.73 17.52
CA TRP A 162 12.59 9.90 16.52
C TRP A 162 12.62 8.71 15.54
N LEU A 163 12.55 7.48 16.07
CA LEU A 163 12.58 6.26 15.28
C LEU A 163 11.30 6.10 14.46
N GLU A 164 10.14 6.40 15.05
CA GLU A 164 8.88 6.44 14.33
C GLU A 164 8.90 7.46 13.18
N SER A 165 9.53 8.61 13.40
CA SER A 165 9.66 9.63 12.38
C SER A 165 10.58 9.17 11.25
N SER A 166 11.72 8.56 11.53
CA SER A 166 12.61 8.05 10.47
C SER A 166 11.97 6.90 9.69
N LEU A 167 11.49 5.86 10.38
CA LEU A 167 10.84 4.71 9.74
C LEU A 167 9.53 5.07 9.05
N GLY A 168 8.84 6.13 9.50
CA GLY A 168 7.61 6.61 8.87
C GLY A 168 7.80 7.20 7.47
N LEU A 169 9.05 7.40 7.00
CA LEU A 169 9.37 7.81 5.63
C LEU A 169 9.44 6.62 4.66
N LEU A 170 9.76 5.42 5.15
CA LEU A 170 9.90 4.21 4.33
C LEU A 170 8.64 3.87 3.50
N PRO A 171 7.39 4.02 4.01
CA PRO A 171 6.21 3.79 3.19
C PRO A 171 6.11 4.71 1.96
N TYR A 172 6.60 5.95 2.08
CA TYR A 172 6.62 6.91 0.96
C TYR A 172 7.68 6.51 -0.07
N LEU A 173 8.86 6.11 0.40
CA LEU A 173 9.92 5.59 -0.46
C LEU A 173 9.46 4.34 -1.21
N TYR A 174 8.83 3.40 -0.51
CA TYR A 174 8.34 2.17 -1.13
C TYR A 174 7.17 2.41 -2.09
N LEU A 175 6.26 3.33 -1.77
CA LEU A 175 5.19 3.76 -2.68
C LEU A 175 5.78 4.35 -3.97
N GLY A 176 6.70 5.32 -3.84
CA GLY A 176 7.29 5.99 -4.99
C GLY A 176 8.11 5.04 -5.86
N ALA A 177 8.89 4.13 -5.26
CA ALA A 177 9.62 3.09 -5.99
C ALA A 177 8.67 2.13 -6.70
N GLY A 178 7.58 1.71 -6.04
CA GLY A 178 6.58 0.82 -6.62
C GLY A 178 5.87 1.45 -7.83
N VAL A 179 5.54 2.74 -7.75
CA VAL A 179 4.98 3.51 -8.86
C VAL A 179 6.01 3.68 -9.99
N LEU A 180 7.26 4.04 -9.67
CA LEU A 180 8.33 4.18 -10.66
C LEU A 180 8.52 2.91 -11.48
N PHE A 181 8.72 1.76 -10.82
CA PHE A 181 9.01 0.50 -11.52
C PHE A 181 7.82 -0.09 -12.29
N SER A 182 6.60 0.18 -11.83
CA SER A 182 5.39 -0.23 -12.57
C SER A 182 5.10 0.69 -13.75
N ALA A 183 5.32 2.01 -13.60
CA ALA A 183 5.18 2.98 -14.67
C ALA A 183 6.22 2.78 -15.79
N THR A 184 7.40 2.26 -15.47
CA THR A 184 8.45 1.91 -16.45
C THR A 184 8.37 0.46 -16.93
N GLU A 185 7.27 -0.25 -16.67
CA GLU A 185 7.02 -1.62 -17.16
C GLU A 185 8.13 -2.63 -16.77
N SER A 186 8.80 -2.38 -15.64
CA SER A 186 10.02 -3.12 -15.28
C SER A 186 9.78 -4.21 -14.25
N ALA A 187 9.12 -3.89 -13.13
CA ALA A 187 8.88 -4.87 -12.07
C ALA A 187 7.73 -4.49 -11.12
N PHE A 188 7.06 -5.50 -10.60
CA PHE A 188 6.04 -5.39 -9.55
C PHE A 188 6.64 -5.62 -8.16
N ILE A 189 7.57 -4.75 -7.75
CA ILE A 189 8.32 -4.91 -6.49
C ILE A 189 7.42 -5.06 -5.24
N ILE A 190 6.23 -4.43 -5.23
CA ILE A 190 5.35 -4.47 -4.06
C ILE A 190 4.80 -5.88 -3.87
N CYS A 191 4.37 -6.51 -4.96
CA CYS A 191 3.84 -7.87 -4.94
C CYS A 191 4.95 -8.92 -4.77
N GLU A 192 6.13 -8.69 -5.37
CA GLU A 192 7.26 -9.62 -5.30
C GLU A 192 7.85 -9.71 -3.89
N TYR A 193 7.98 -8.58 -3.20
CA TYR A 193 8.54 -8.51 -1.84
C TYR A 193 7.47 -8.45 -0.74
N ASP A 194 6.20 -8.78 -1.01
CA ASP A 194 5.17 -8.89 0.03
C ASP A 194 5.27 -10.26 0.74
N PRO A 195 5.75 -10.31 2.00
CA PRO A 195 5.88 -11.57 2.71
C PRO A 195 4.53 -12.18 3.11
N PHE A 196 3.48 -11.37 3.21
CA PHE A 196 2.17 -11.83 3.68
C PHE A 196 1.38 -12.51 2.58
N VAL A 197 1.49 -12.07 1.33
CA VAL A 197 0.87 -12.78 0.19
C VAL A 197 1.49 -14.17 0.05
N SER A 198 2.81 -14.28 0.16
CA SER A 198 3.52 -15.57 0.14
C SER A 198 3.08 -16.49 1.29
N PHE A 199 2.89 -15.92 2.49
CA PHE A 199 2.37 -16.64 3.64
C PHE A 199 0.94 -17.17 3.41
N PHE A 200 0.01 -16.33 2.93
CA PHE A 200 -1.37 -16.74 2.66
C PHE A 200 -1.50 -17.77 1.54
N ARG A 201 -0.64 -17.68 0.53
CA ARG A 201 -0.55 -18.68 -0.56
C ARG A 201 0.14 -19.96 -0.14
N ARG A 202 0.76 -20.02 1.06
CA ARG A 202 1.62 -21.12 1.51
C ARG A 202 2.66 -21.51 0.44
N SER A 203 3.15 -20.53 -0.30
CA SER A 203 4.09 -20.70 -1.41
C SER A 203 4.90 -19.42 -1.59
N GLY A 204 6.22 -19.55 -1.69
CA GLY A 204 7.14 -18.43 -1.83
C GLY A 204 8.57 -18.85 -1.55
N ARG A 205 9.53 -17.97 -1.90
CA ARG A 205 10.95 -18.18 -1.56
C ARG A 205 11.13 -18.16 -0.04
N LEU A 206 11.99 -19.03 0.48
CA LEU A 206 12.24 -19.16 1.92
C LEU A 206 12.63 -17.82 2.57
N SER A 207 13.44 -17.01 1.87
CA SER A 207 13.86 -15.68 2.33
C SER A 207 12.70 -14.73 2.61
N ILE A 208 11.65 -14.76 1.77
CA ILE A 208 10.45 -13.92 1.93
C ILE A 208 9.59 -14.42 3.09
N LEU A 209 9.50 -15.73 3.29
CA LEU A 209 8.79 -16.31 4.43
C LEU A 209 9.48 -15.97 5.76
N ILE A 210 10.82 -16.04 5.80
CA ILE A 210 11.61 -15.61 6.96
C ILE A 210 11.35 -14.13 7.26
N LEU A 211 11.36 -13.26 6.24
CA LEU A 211 11.04 -11.85 6.40
C LEU A 211 9.64 -11.64 7.02
N GLY A 212 8.64 -12.39 6.55
CA GLY A 212 7.29 -12.38 7.13
C GLY A 212 7.23 -12.81 8.58
N ALA A 213 7.95 -13.89 8.92
CA ALA A 213 8.08 -14.36 10.30
C ALA A 213 8.73 -13.31 11.20
N CYS A 214 9.80 -12.66 10.73
CA CYS A 214 10.43 -11.54 11.45
C CYS A 214 9.44 -10.40 11.71
N PHE A 215 8.61 -10.02 10.73
CA PHE A 215 7.58 -9.00 10.93
C PHE A 215 6.52 -9.41 11.96
N LEU A 216 6.12 -10.68 12.02
CA LEU A 216 5.18 -11.18 13.02
C LEU A 216 5.79 -11.20 14.42
N ILE A 217 7.04 -11.64 14.55
CA ILE A 217 7.79 -11.63 15.83
C ILE A 217 7.94 -10.21 16.35
N ILE A 218 8.40 -9.28 15.49
CA ILE A 218 8.47 -7.85 15.84
C ILE A 218 7.05 -7.33 16.17
N GLY A 219 6.03 -7.81 15.47
CA GLY A 219 4.62 -7.49 15.68
C GLY A 219 4.07 -7.85 17.06
N MET A 220 4.72 -8.77 17.78
CA MET A 220 4.37 -9.10 19.17
C MET A 220 4.61 -7.93 20.13
N PHE A 221 5.63 -7.11 19.82
CA PHE A 221 6.09 -6.00 20.63
C PHE A 221 5.73 -4.64 20.02
N VAL A 222 5.80 -4.51 18.70
CA VAL A 222 5.47 -3.27 18.00
C VAL A 222 4.11 -3.44 17.36
N GLY A 223 3.14 -2.59 17.68
CA GLY A 223 1.82 -2.67 17.09
C GLY A 223 1.85 -2.46 15.57
N ARG A 224 1.55 -3.53 14.80
CA ARG A 224 1.40 -3.53 13.33
C ARG A 224 2.60 -2.90 12.57
N PRO A 225 3.82 -3.47 12.68
CA PRO A 225 5.04 -2.88 12.15
C PRO A 225 4.99 -2.70 10.63
N TYR A 226 4.44 -3.69 9.90
CA TYR A 226 4.34 -3.61 8.44
C TYR A 226 3.38 -2.48 8.02
N CYS A 227 2.19 -2.40 8.62
CA CYS A 227 1.21 -1.35 8.28
C CYS A 227 1.70 0.07 8.67
N ARG A 228 2.61 0.18 9.64
CA ARG A 228 3.13 1.47 10.13
C ARG A 228 4.34 1.95 9.33
N PHE A 229 5.24 1.04 8.96
CA PHE A 229 6.57 1.38 8.45
C PHE A 229 6.88 0.86 7.05
N LEU A 230 6.11 -0.08 6.49
CA LEU A 230 6.42 -0.61 5.15
C LEU A 230 5.27 -0.49 4.16
N CYS A 231 4.01 -0.65 4.59
CA CYS A 231 2.86 -0.70 3.69
C CYS A 231 2.70 0.59 2.86
N PRO A 232 2.83 0.54 1.52
CA PRO A 232 2.76 1.73 0.66
C PRO A 232 1.33 2.28 0.58
N TYR A 233 0.33 1.40 0.64
CA TYR A 233 -1.08 1.79 0.70
C TYR A 233 -1.42 2.61 1.96
N SER A 234 -0.63 2.47 3.03
CA SER A 234 -0.83 3.27 4.25
C SER A 234 -0.65 4.76 4.02
N VAL A 235 0.20 5.17 3.06
CA VAL A 235 0.42 6.58 2.70
C VAL A 235 -0.84 7.19 2.12
N LEU A 236 -1.45 6.53 1.13
CA LEU A 236 -2.70 6.98 0.51
C LEU A 236 -3.82 7.09 1.56
N LEU A 237 -3.95 6.07 2.41
CA LEU A 237 -4.95 6.07 3.48
C LEU A 237 -4.71 7.17 4.53
N ARG A 238 -3.45 7.49 4.86
CA ARG A 238 -3.11 8.60 5.77
C ARG A 238 -3.56 9.94 5.19
N ILE A 239 -3.27 10.18 3.91
CA ILE A 239 -3.64 11.42 3.22
C ILE A 239 -5.17 11.55 3.16
N MET A 240 -5.89 10.50 2.75
CA MET A 240 -7.35 10.51 2.70
C MET A 240 -7.98 10.68 4.09
N SER A 241 -7.38 10.09 5.12
CA SER A 241 -7.90 10.18 6.49
C SER A 241 -7.74 11.58 7.11
N LEU A 242 -6.77 12.38 6.66
CA LEU A 242 -6.62 13.77 7.12
C LEU A 242 -7.83 14.64 6.77
N VAL A 243 -8.38 14.44 5.58
CA VAL A 243 -9.55 15.16 5.06
C VAL A 243 -10.87 14.46 5.37
N SER A 244 -10.84 13.39 6.18
CA SER A 244 -12.04 12.61 6.47
C SER A 244 -13.10 13.38 7.25
N LYS A 245 -14.36 13.22 6.84
CA LYS A 245 -15.52 13.89 7.46
C LYS A 245 -15.84 13.30 8.83
N TRP A 246 -15.95 11.98 8.91
CA TRP A 246 -16.20 11.26 10.15
C TRP A 246 -14.95 10.49 10.57
N HIS A 247 -14.59 10.61 11.84
CA HIS A 247 -13.40 9.96 12.39
C HIS A 247 -13.70 9.41 13.79
N VAL A 248 -12.95 8.38 14.19
CA VAL A 248 -13.08 7.82 15.53
C VAL A 248 -12.66 8.85 16.59
N SER A 249 -13.59 9.20 17.47
CA SER A 249 -13.31 9.93 18.71
C SER A 249 -12.94 8.98 19.83
N ILE A 250 -12.09 9.39 20.77
CA ILE A 250 -11.70 8.57 21.94
C ILE A 250 -12.86 8.50 22.94
N THR A 251 -13.38 9.66 23.34
CA THR A 251 -14.51 9.79 24.26
C THR A 251 -15.82 9.90 23.48
N PRO A 252 -16.93 9.34 24.00
CA PRO A 252 -18.25 9.54 23.42
C PRO A 252 -18.86 10.91 23.76
N SER A 253 -18.45 11.52 24.88
CA SER A 253 -18.80 12.89 25.30
C SER A 253 -17.52 13.64 25.75
N GLU A 254 -17.64 14.64 26.63
CA GLU A 254 -16.53 15.51 27.04
C GLU A 254 -15.40 14.75 27.76
N CYS A 255 -14.15 15.15 27.49
CA CYS A 255 -12.98 14.45 28.00
C CYS A 255 -12.64 14.87 29.43
N ILE A 256 -12.72 13.94 30.39
CA ILE A 256 -12.32 14.17 31.79
C ILE A 256 -10.80 14.07 32.06
N LYS A 257 -9.97 14.00 31.01
CA LYS A 257 -8.49 13.99 31.10
C LYS A 257 -7.87 12.90 31.99
N CYS A 258 -8.50 11.72 32.10
CA CYS A 258 -8.06 10.59 32.92
C CYS A 258 -6.77 9.87 32.45
N ARG A 259 -6.22 10.21 31.28
CA ARG A 259 -4.98 9.66 30.68
C ARG A 259 -4.97 8.16 30.31
N LEU A 260 -6.01 7.38 30.62
CA LEU A 260 -6.10 5.94 30.31
C LEU A 260 -5.97 5.60 28.80
N CYS A 261 -6.37 6.53 27.93
CA CYS A 261 -6.23 6.34 26.48
C CYS A 261 -4.76 6.32 26.01
N GLU A 262 -3.85 6.94 26.76
CA GLU A 262 -2.44 7.06 26.39
C GLU A 262 -1.71 5.71 26.40
N ASP A 263 -1.98 4.87 27.39
CA ASP A 263 -1.30 3.58 27.55
C ASP A 263 -2.01 2.43 26.82
N SER A 264 -3.31 2.60 26.55
CA SER A 264 -4.10 1.59 25.82
C SER A 264 -3.87 1.60 24.30
N CYS A 265 -3.22 2.63 23.74
CA CYS A 265 -2.97 2.70 22.31
C CYS A 265 -1.64 2.03 21.91
N PRO A 266 -1.65 0.83 21.29
CA PRO A 266 -0.42 0.16 20.86
C PRO A 266 0.27 0.85 19.67
N PHE A 267 -0.40 1.82 19.04
CA PHE A 267 0.06 2.50 17.83
C PHE A 267 0.65 3.88 18.08
N GLY A 268 0.56 4.40 19.31
CA GLY A 268 1.03 5.76 19.63
C GLY A 268 0.19 6.88 18.98
N ALA A 269 -1.02 6.58 18.50
CA ALA A 269 -1.85 7.52 17.73
C ALA A 269 -2.66 8.50 18.61
N ILE A 270 -2.33 8.66 19.89
CA ILE A 270 -3.06 9.53 20.82
C ILE A 270 -2.28 10.83 21.02
N ARG A 271 -2.91 11.95 20.68
CA ARG A 271 -2.34 13.30 20.85
C ARG A 271 -2.72 13.83 22.22
N LYS A 272 -1.71 14.21 23.00
CA LYS A 272 -1.88 14.83 24.32
C LYS A 272 -2.31 16.30 24.21
N PRO A 273 -2.98 16.85 25.25
CA PRO A 273 -3.21 18.28 25.39
C PRO A 273 -1.91 19.08 25.31
N THR A 274 -1.96 20.25 24.68
CA THR A 274 -0.77 21.09 24.49
C THR A 274 -0.36 21.73 25.81
N GLN A 275 0.88 21.49 26.26
CA GLN A 275 1.43 22.18 27.44
C GLN A 275 1.69 23.66 27.10
N GLN A 276 1.22 24.57 27.96
CA GLN A 276 1.45 26.00 27.84
C GLN A 276 2.88 26.35 28.29
N LYS A 277 3.87 26.22 27.41
CA LYS A 277 5.21 26.80 27.64
C LYS A 277 5.27 28.22 27.03
N PRO A 278 5.93 29.20 27.70
CA PRO A 278 6.16 30.51 27.11
C PRO A 278 7.03 30.34 25.86
N GLU A 279 6.49 30.78 24.72
CA GLU A 279 7.06 30.49 23.40
C GLU A 279 7.59 31.76 22.76
N ASN A 280 8.83 31.70 22.25
CA ASN A 280 9.36 32.75 21.39
C ASN A 280 8.73 32.61 19.98
N LYS A 281 7.55 33.22 19.81
CA LYS A 281 6.76 33.20 18.57
C LYS A 281 7.57 33.64 17.34
N ALA A 282 8.54 34.54 17.52
CA ALA A 282 9.38 35.04 16.44
C ALA A 282 10.32 33.95 15.89
N LEU A 283 10.96 33.17 16.78
CA LEU A 283 11.81 32.04 16.37
C LEU A 283 11.00 30.96 15.64
N GLY A 284 9.81 30.61 16.16
CA GLY A 284 8.93 29.64 15.51
C GLY A 284 8.47 30.09 14.12
N LYS A 285 8.09 31.37 13.98
CA LYS A 285 7.69 31.95 12.69
C LYS A 285 8.86 31.98 11.69
N ARG A 286 10.06 32.37 12.13
CA ARG A 286 11.27 32.34 11.29
C ARG A 286 11.59 30.92 10.81
N ALA A 287 11.59 29.93 11.70
CA ALA A 287 11.83 28.54 11.34
C ALA A 287 10.79 28.01 10.33
N PHE A 288 9.52 28.37 10.52
CA PHE A 288 8.45 27.99 9.60
C PHE A 288 8.62 28.62 8.20
N ILE A 289 8.94 29.90 8.13
CA ILE A 289 9.21 30.60 6.85
C ILE A 289 10.43 29.97 6.15
N LEU A 290 11.52 29.75 6.88
CA LEU A 290 12.72 29.09 6.34
C LEU A 290 12.41 27.69 5.80
N ALA A 291 11.57 26.92 6.49
CA ALA A 291 11.17 25.59 6.02
C ALA A 291 10.36 25.64 4.71
N ILE A 292 9.49 26.65 4.53
CA ILE A 292 8.75 26.86 3.28
C ILE A 292 9.70 27.30 2.16
N LEU A 293 10.61 28.24 2.43
CA LEU A 293 11.60 28.70 1.44
C LEU A 293 12.58 27.59 1.04
N ALA A 294 12.88 26.65 1.94
CA ALA A 294 13.70 25.48 1.65
C ALA A 294 12.98 24.41 0.81
N MET A 295 11.66 24.47 0.67
CA MET A 295 10.87 23.48 -0.09
C MET A 295 11.31 23.35 -1.56
N PRO A 296 11.38 24.42 -2.38
CA PRO A 296 11.82 24.30 -3.77
C PRO A 296 13.26 23.79 -3.88
N LEU A 297 14.14 24.20 -2.97
CA LEU A 297 15.53 23.73 -2.93
C LEU A 297 15.60 22.22 -2.68
N LEU A 298 14.87 21.71 -1.69
CA LEU A 298 14.84 20.27 -1.40
C LEU A 298 14.22 19.44 -2.53
N ILE A 299 13.20 19.97 -3.21
CA ILE A 299 12.61 19.32 -4.40
C ILE A 299 13.62 19.31 -5.55
N ALA A 300 14.35 20.41 -5.78
CA ALA A 300 15.37 20.49 -6.82
C ALA A 300 16.53 19.52 -6.56
N ILE A 301 17.05 19.49 -5.33
CA ILE A 301 18.09 18.54 -4.90
C ILE A 301 17.61 17.10 -5.07
N GLY A 302 16.39 16.80 -4.61
CA GLY A 302 15.79 15.48 -4.75
C GLY A 302 15.66 15.07 -6.22
N THR A 303 15.19 15.96 -7.08
CA THR A 303 15.04 15.72 -8.52
C THR A 303 16.41 15.47 -9.18
N TYR A 304 17.43 16.28 -8.86
CA TYR A 304 18.77 16.11 -9.38
C TYR A 304 19.38 14.75 -8.99
N LEU A 305 19.30 14.38 -7.71
CA LEU A 305 19.76 13.07 -7.24
C LEU A 305 18.96 11.92 -7.87
N GLY A 306 17.65 12.12 -8.08
CA GLY A 306 16.78 11.18 -8.77
C GLY A 306 17.21 10.94 -10.22
N VAL A 307 17.46 11.99 -11.00
CA VAL A 307 17.94 11.87 -12.38
C VAL A 307 19.31 11.17 -12.42
N LYS A 308 20.22 11.53 -11.50
CA LYS A 308 21.56 10.92 -11.43
C LYS A 308 21.52 9.42 -11.08
N SER A 309 20.53 8.98 -10.31
CA SER A 309 20.32 7.56 -9.97
C SER A 309 19.52 6.79 -11.02
N GLY A 310 18.92 7.47 -12.02
CA GLY A 310 18.12 6.86 -13.08
C GLY A 310 18.79 5.69 -13.82
N PRO A 311 20.05 5.83 -14.29
CA PRO A 311 20.76 4.72 -14.95
C PRO A 311 20.95 3.52 -14.01
N ALA A 312 21.33 3.73 -12.75
CA ALA A 312 21.47 2.66 -11.78
C ALA A 312 20.14 1.92 -11.53
N LEU A 313 19.03 2.67 -11.45
CA LEU A 313 17.69 2.11 -11.26
C LEU A 313 17.18 1.34 -12.49
N SER A 314 17.62 1.71 -13.70
CA SER A 314 17.21 0.99 -14.91
C SER A 314 17.74 -0.45 -15.02
N HIS A 315 18.79 -0.83 -14.28
CA HIS A 315 19.27 -2.22 -14.24
C HIS A 315 18.26 -3.20 -13.62
N ILE A 316 17.19 -2.72 -12.97
CA ILE A 316 16.10 -3.61 -12.58
C ILE A 316 15.39 -4.21 -13.81
N ASN A 317 15.39 -3.49 -14.94
CA ASN A 317 14.79 -3.95 -16.18
C ASN A 317 15.65 -5.06 -16.82
N PRO A 318 15.09 -6.25 -17.10
CA PRO A 318 15.84 -7.35 -17.71
C PRO A 318 16.53 -6.99 -19.03
N LYS A 319 15.91 -6.13 -19.86
CA LYS A 319 16.48 -5.73 -21.16
C LYS A 319 17.72 -4.89 -21.03
N VAL A 320 17.78 -4.03 -20.01
CA VAL A 320 18.94 -3.18 -19.71
C VAL A 320 20.12 -4.05 -19.28
N ARG A 321 19.89 -5.00 -18.37
CA ARG A 321 20.91 -5.98 -17.95
C ARG A 321 21.40 -6.85 -19.11
N LEU A 322 20.48 -7.27 -19.98
CA LEU A 322 20.81 -8.06 -21.16
C LEU A 322 21.70 -7.28 -22.14
N ALA A 323 21.36 -6.02 -22.44
CA ALA A 323 22.15 -5.19 -23.34
C ALA A 323 23.54 -4.89 -22.80
N GLU A 324 23.66 -4.58 -21.51
CA GLU A 324 24.95 -4.43 -20.83
C GLU A 324 25.77 -5.71 -20.89
N ARG A 325 25.14 -6.87 -20.65
CA ARG A 325 25.82 -8.16 -20.72
C ARG A 325 26.36 -8.45 -22.13
N ILE A 326 25.55 -8.23 -23.17
CA ILE A 326 25.98 -8.42 -24.56
C ILE A 326 27.13 -7.47 -24.91
N TRP A 327 27.06 -6.21 -24.47
CA TRP A 327 28.14 -5.25 -24.68
C TRP A 327 29.44 -5.71 -24.00
N LEU A 328 29.39 -6.21 -22.77
CA LEU A 328 30.57 -6.74 -22.06
C LEU A 328 31.19 -7.96 -22.78
N GLU A 329 30.35 -8.88 -23.25
CA GLU A 329 30.79 -10.07 -24.00
C GLU A 329 31.42 -9.68 -25.35
N ASP A 330 30.80 -8.74 -26.09
CA ASP A 330 31.31 -8.30 -27.39
C ASP A 330 32.65 -7.54 -27.29
N ASN A 331 32.92 -6.91 -26.13
CA ASN A 331 34.20 -6.22 -25.85
C ASN A 331 35.23 -7.12 -25.16
N ASN A 332 34.99 -8.43 -25.06
CA ASN A 332 35.87 -9.40 -24.38
C ASN A 332 36.20 -9.02 -22.92
N LEU A 333 35.32 -8.29 -22.24
CA LEU A 333 35.48 -7.90 -20.84
C LEU A 333 35.03 -9.01 -19.87
N VAL A 334 34.35 -10.03 -20.39
CA VAL A 334 33.89 -11.21 -19.63
C VAL A 334 34.09 -12.47 -20.47
N SER A 335 34.56 -13.55 -19.84
CA SER A 335 34.85 -14.84 -20.50
C SER A 335 33.60 -15.67 -20.82
N ASP A 336 32.56 -15.57 -19.98
CA ASP A 336 31.45 -16.50 -20.02
C ASP A 336 30.23 -15.88 -20.71
N THR A 337 29.49 -16.68 -21.49
CA THR A 337 28.20 -16.28 -22.05
C THR A 337 27.05 -16.75 -21.15
N THR A 338 26.02 -15.92 -21.02
CA THR A 338 24.81 -16.27 -20.25
C THR A 338 23.74 -16.90 -21.14
N ASP A 339 22.87 -17.74 -20.58
CA ASP A 339 21.72 -18.31 -21.30
C ASP A 339 20.85 -17.24 -21.98
N ALA A 340 20.68 -16.09 -21.31
CA ALA A 340 19.93 -14.96 -21.86
C ALA A 340 20.61 -14.31 -23.08
N SER A 341 21.96 -14.22 -23.09
CA SER A 341 22.70 -13.68 -24.23
C SER A 341 22.77 -14.68 -25.39
N ILE A 342 22.89 -15.98 -25.10
CA ILE A 342 22.79 -17.05 -26.11
C ILE A 342 21.40 -17.05 -26.75
N ALA A 343 20.33 -17.03 -25.95
CA ALA A 343 18.96 -16.98 -26.44
C ALA A 343 18.68 -15.73 -27.29
N PHE A 344 19.21 -14.56 -26.89
CA PHE A 344 19.08 -13.35 -27.68
C PHE A 344 19.78 -13.47 -29.04
N ARG A 345 21.03 -13.95 -29.07
CA ARG A 345 21.77 -14.17 -30.33
C ARG A 345 21.07 -15.21 -31.22
N GLY A 346 20.52 -16.28 -30.63
CA GLY A 346 19.74 -17.29 -31.34
C GLY A 346 18.40 -16.79 -31.89
N SER A 347 17.84 -15.70 -31.35
CA SER A 347 16.58 -15.12 -31.82
C SER A 347 16.67 -14.38 -33.16
N GLY A 348 17.88 -14.13 -33.66
CA GLY A 348 18.12 -13.39 -34.91
C GLY A 348 17.81 -11.90 -34.86
N LYS A 349 17.45 -11.35 -33.70
CA LYS A 349 17.20 -9.90 -33.53
C LYS A 349 18.50 -9.09 -33.63
N ALA A 350 18.41 -7.94 -34.29
CA ALA A 350 19.53 -7.01 -34.41
C ALA A 350 19.91 -6.42 -33.04
N LYS A 351 21.22 -6.31 -32.75
CA LYS A 351 21.72 -5.74 -31.50
C LYS A 351 21.34 -4.27 -31.38
N GLU A 352 21.31 -3.57 -32.51
CA GLU A 352 20.96 -2.16 -32.64
C GLU A 352 19.52 -1.90 -32.16
N GLU A 353 18.59 -2.82 -32.45
CA GLU A 353 17.21 -2.73 -31.99
C GLU A 353 17.14 -2.79 -30.46
N LEU A 354 17.87 -3.73 -29.85
CA LEU A 354 17.96 -3.86 -28.39
C LEU A 354 18.56 -2.61 -27.73
N TYR A 355 19.66 -2.08 -28.28
CA TYR A 355 20.27 -0.85 -27.76
C TYR A 355 19.33 0.36 -27.89
N SER A 356 18.61 0.49 -29.01
CA SER A 356 17.63 1.57 -29.20
C SER A 356 16.46 1.48 -28.20
N GLU A 357 16.05 0.26 -27.85
CA GLU A 357 15.02 0.03 -26.84
C GLU A 357 15.53 0.40 -25.44
N VAL A 358 16.76 0.00 -25.09
CA VAL A 358 17.39 0.36 -23.82
C VAL A 358 17.58 1.86 -23.66
N VAL A 359 17.94 2.60 -24.71
CA VAL A 359 18.00 4.07 -24.65
C VAL A 359 16.64 4.67 -24.31
N ARG A 360 15.55 4.15 -24.88
CA ARG A 360 14.18 4.59 -24.55
C ARG A 360 13.80 4.27 -23.10
N ILE A 361 14.16 3.07 -22.61
CA ILE A 361 13.94 2.66 -21.22
C ILE A 361 14.72 3.58 -20.27
N ASN A 362 16.01 3.79 -20.51
CA ASN A 362 16.86 4.66 -19.68
C ASN A 362 16.32 6.09 -19.63
N ARG A 363 15.81 6.62 -20.76
CA ARG A 363 15.17 7.94 -20.77
C ARG A 363 13.92 7.99 -19.89
N ARG A 364 13.06 6.96 -19.95
CA ARG A 364 11.89 6.85 -19.06
C ARG A 364 12.31 6.77 -17.59
N PHE A 365 13.35 6.00 -17.29
CA PHE A 365 13.91 5.90 -15.93
C PHE A 365 14.50 7.21 -15.43
N ASN A 366 15.20 7.98 -16.27
CA ASN A 366 15.75 9.27 -15.86
C ASN A 366 14.65 10.27 -15.47
N ILE A 367 13.59 10.34 -16.28
CA ILE A 367 12.44 11.21 -15.99
C ILE A 367 11.69 10.71 -14.76
N GLY A 368 11.36 9.42 -14.71
CA GLY A 368 10.63 8.82 -13.60
C GLY A 368 11.39 8.92 -12.27
N SER A 369 12.69 8.66 -12.28
CA SER A 369 13.55 8.75 -11.09
C SER A 369 13.72 10.20 -10.63
N GLY A 370 13.74 11.16 -11.56
CA GLY A 370 13.68 12.59 -11.24
C GLY A 370 12.39 12.97 -10.50
N ILE A 371 11.22 12.56 -11.01
CA ILE A 371 9.92 12.80 -10.36
C ILE A 371 9.88 12.13 -8.98
N PHE A 372 10.35 10.88 -8.90
CA PHE A 372 10.45 10.14 -7.63
C PHE A 372 11.33 10.88 -6.62
N GLY A 373 12.52 11.35 -7.03
CA GLY A 373 13.42 12.11 -6.18
C GLY A 373 12.80 13.43 -5.70
N GLY A 374 12.12 14.17 -6.58
CA GLY A 374 11.36 15.37 -6.22
C GLY A 374 10.23 15.08 -5.21
N PHE A 375 9.51 13.97 -5.38
CA PHE A 375 8.50 13.50 -4.42
C PHE A 375 9.11 13.20 -3.04
N ILE A 376 10.27 12.54 -2.98
CA ILE A 376 10.96 12.31 -1.70
C ILE A 376 11.38 13.63 -1.06
N GLY A 377 11.97 14.56 -1.81
CA GLY A 377 12.30 15.91 -1.33
C GLY A 377 11.10 16.65 -0.75
N LEU A 378 9.94 16.58 -1.43
CA LEU A 378 8.67 17.12 -0.97
C LEU A 378 8.21 16.47 0.35
N THR A 379 8.26 15.15 0.46
CA THR A 379 7.80 14.44 1.67
C THR A 379 8.65 14.74 2.90
N ILE A 380 9.97 14.86 2.72
CA ILE A 380 10.90 15.25 3.79
C ILE A 380 10.58 16.67 4.25
N ASN A 381 10.43 17.62 3.32
CA ASN A 381 10.10 19.00 3.64
C ASN A 381 8.73 19.11 4.35
N ALA A 382 7.69 18.43 3.84
CA ALA A 382 6.37 18.43 4.45
C ALA A 382 6.41 17.91 5.89
N LYS A 383 7.24 16.90 6.18
CA LYS A 383 7.43 16.37 7.53
C LYS A 383 8.14 17.36 8.44
N MET A 384 9.16 18.07 7.95
CA MET A 384 9.82 19.15 8.70
C MET A 384 8.82 20.26 9.04
N ILE A 385 8.02 20.71 8.08
CA ILE A 385 6.97 21.71 8.29
C ILE A 385 5.96 21.22 9.34
N GLN A 386 5.55 19.96 9.28
CA GLN A 386 4.62 19.38 10.25
C GLN A 386 5.16 19.40 11.70
N LEU A 387 6.47 19.22 11.89
CA LEU A 387 7.09 19.32 13.22
C LEU A 387 7.11 20.75 13.78
N LEU A 388 7.08 21.76 12.90
CA LEU A 388 7.03 23.17 13.26
C LEU A 388 5.61 23.66 13.56
N ILE A 389 4.58 23.01 12.99
CA ILE A 389 3.18 23.37 13.22
C ILE A 389 2.71 22.84 14.58
N ARG A 390 2.60 23.75 15.56
CA ARG A 390 1.96 23.48 16.85
C ARG A 390 0.49 23.87 16.80
N ARG A 391 -0.39 22.88 17.00
CA ARG A 391 -1.83 23.13 17.19
C ARG A 391 -2.15 23.17 18.69
N ARG A 392 -2.99 24.11 19.11
CA ARG A 392 -3.54 24.11 20.47
C ARG A 392 -4.60 23.00 20.57
N ARG A 393 -4.48 22.18 21.62
CA ARG A 393 -5.42 21.10 21.95
C ARG A 393 -5.76 21.21 23.43
N SER A 394 -7.05 21.27 23.74
CA SER A 394 -7.56 21.24 25.12
C SER A 394 -7.56 19.82 25.70
N ASP A 395 -7.84 18.83 24.84
CA ASP A 395 -8.17 17.47 25.26
C ASP A 395 -7.35 16.41 24.52
N TYR A 396 -7.53 15.16 24.94
CA TYR A 396 -6.94 14.00 24.27
C TYR A 396 -7.68 13.71 22.97
N GLU A 397 -6.96 13.69 21.86
CA GLU A 397 -7.52 13.46 20.53
C GLU A 397 -6.83 12.30 19.82
N ALA A 398 -7.55 11.55 19.01
CA ALA A 398 -6.94 10.58 18.11
C ALA A 398 -6.30 11.31 16.92
N ASP A 399 -5.05 10.98 16.60
CA ASP A 399 -4.37 11.49 15.42
C ASP A 399 -5.08 10.98 14.15
N ARG A 400 -5.71 11.87 13.40
CA ARG A 400 -6.47 11.51 12.18
C ARG A 400 -5.65 10.74 11.14
N SER A 401 -4.34 10.95 11.06
CA SER A 401 -3.48 10.25 10.11
C SER A 401 -3.03 8.89 10.64
N GLN A 402 -2.65 8.81 11.90
CA GLN A 402 -2.05 7.61 12.48
C GLN A 402 -3.09 6.64 13.04
N CYS A 403 -4.26 7.12 13.47
CA CYS A 403 -5.31 6.31 14.05
C CYS A 403 -5.85 5.30 13.03
N ILE A 404 -5.80 4.01 13.40
CA ILE A 404 -6.29 2.89 12.59
C ILE A 404 -7.74 2.53 12.94
N SER A 405 -8.41 3.32 13.79
CA SER A 405 -9.82 3.06 14.17
C SER A 405 -10.05 1.67 14.78
N CYS A 406 -9.05 1.10 15.47
CA CYS A 406 -9.10 -0.27 15.99
C CYS A 406 -10.07 -0.46 17.17
N GLY A 407 -10.53 0.63 17.79
CA GLY A 407 -11.46 0.63 18.92
C GLY A 407 -10.90 0.14 20.26
N ARG A 408 -9.57 -0.12 20.38
CA ARG A 408 -8.98 -0.55 21.67
C ARG A 408 -9.20 0.48 22.79
N CYS A 409 -9.13 1.77 22.47
CA CYS A 409 -9.38 2.85 23.42
C CYS A 409 -10.80 2.88 23.99
N PHE A 410 -11.80 2.28 23.31
CA PHE A 410 -13.19 2.30 23.77
C PHE A 410 -13.37 1.52 25.08
N ALA A 411 -12.65 0.42 25.26
CA ALA A 411 -12.75 -0.42 26.45
C ALA A 411 -12.13 0.21 27.70
N TYR A 412 -11.24 1.20 27.54
CA TYR A 412 -10.53 1.87 28.64
C TYR A 412 -11.09 3.26 28.95
N CYS A 413 -12.04 3.75 28.15
CA CYS A 413 -12.65 5.05 28.37
C CYS A 413 -13.76 4.93 29.42
N PRO A 414 -13.65 5.60 30.59
CA PRO A 414 -14.68 5.54 31.63
C PRO A 414 -15.90 6.40 31.30
N VAL A 415 -15.78 7.29 30.30
CA VAL A 415 -16.86 8.18 29.88
C VAL A 415 -17.87 7.38 29.07
N VAL A 416 -19.08 7.27 29.59
CA VAL A 416 -20.22 6.67 28.88
C VAL A 416 -20.88 7.76 28.03
N LYS A 417 -21.46 7.37 26.91
CA LYS A 417 -22.27 8.29 26.11
C LYS A 417 -23.45 8.73 26.98
N ASP A 418 -23.59 10.03 27.24
CA ASP A 418 -24.81 10.55 27.87
C ASP A 418 -25.98 10.06 27.01
N GLN A 419 -26.75 9.12 27.57
CA GLN A 419 -28.10 8.88 27.09
C GLN A 419 -28.80 10.17 27.47
N GLY A 420 -29.09 11.01 26.47
CA GLY A 420 -29.73 12.30 26.70
C GLY A 420 -30.87 12.12 27.70
N LEU A 421 -30.94 13.06 28.63
CA LEU A 421 -32.17 13.46 29.30
C LEU A 421 -33.24 13.68 28.21
N ASN A 422 -33.89 12.60 27.78
CA ASN A 422 -35.27 12.63 27.34
C ASN A 422 -36.09 12.48 28.62
N GLY A 423 -36.04 13.53 29.44
CA GLY A 423 -37.17 13.87 30.28
C GLY A 423 -38.12 14.62 29.36
N GLU A 424 -39.10 13.89 28.85
CA GLU A 424 -40.51 14.24 28.58
C GLU A 424 -41.15 13.16 27.72
#